data_AF-A0A6A3AEG4-F1
#
_entry.id   AF-A0A6A3AEG4-F1
#
_cell.length_a   1.000
_cell.length_b   1.000
_cell.length_c   1.000
_cell.angle_alpha   90.00
_cell.angle_beta   90.00
_cell.angle_gamma   90.00
#
_symmetry.space_group_name_H-M   'P 1'
#
loop_
_entity.id
_entity.type
_entity.pdbx_description
1 polymer ?
#
loop_
_entity_poly.entity_id
_entity_poly.type
_entity_poly.pdbx_seq_one_letter_code
_entity_poly.pdbx_strand_id
1 'polypeptide(L)'
;MESFVICLLDGFQQPAINTLREVEAFLNRNPTEIVTIIIEDYVHTPKGLTKLFANAGLNKYWFPVSKMPKKGEDWPTLNEMVRVNHRLLVFTSVASKEVEEGIAYQWKYLLESEAGDPGVKPGKCPNRKESQPLNSKSASLFLMNYFSTFPDEDQACKVHSTPLADMILTCNKEAGNMMPNFLAVNFYLRSEGGGVFDDLDSINGQRLCGCNTIAACQPGAPLGSCKNISIHTPSPAIDNLGSFSGPVEFSGSTSTIYHPNHLIFALFLFPWISSSFLWNR
;
A
#
# COMPACT_ATOMS: atom_id res chain seq x y z
N MET A 1 1.75 11.39 3.41
CA MET A 1 1.83 10.19 4.24
C MET A 1 1.30 9.08 3.36
N GLU A 2 2.22 8.38 2.73
CA GLU A 2 1.89 7.31 1.79
C GLU A 2 1.50 6.11 2.62
N SER A 3 0.20 5.79 2.65
CA SER A 3 -0.25 4.50 3.19
C SER A 3 0.21 3.42 2.21
N PHE A 4 1.41 2.88 2.45
CA PHE A 4 1.91 1.74 1.67
C PHE A 4 1.08 0.50 2.04
N VAL A 5 0.33 0.01 1.06
CA VAL A 5 -0.35 -1.29 1.12
C VAL A 5 0.60 -2.30 0.52
N ILE A 6 1.12 -3.20 1.33
CA ILE A 6 1.82 -4.38 0.81
C ILE A 6 0.76 -5.47 0.66
N CYS A 7 0.16 -5.54 -0.53
CA CYS A 7 -0.49 -6.77 -0.99
C CYS A 7 0.63 -7.69 -1.47
N LEU A 8 1.03 -8.66 -0.65
CA LEU A 8 1.98 -9.70 -1.05
C LEU A 8 1.31 -10.65 -2.05
N LEU A 9 1.18 -10.20 -3.29
CA LEU A 9 0.85 -11.05 -4.44
C LEU A 9 2.07 -11.20 -5.36
N ASP A 10 3.29 -11.14 -4.79
CA ASP A 10 4.49 -11.33 -5.59
C ASP A 10 4.72 -12.83 -5.84
N GLY A 11 4.72 -13.21 -7.12
CA GLY A 11 5.02 -14.57 -7.61
C GLY A 11 6.47 -15.04 -7.37
N PHE A 12 7.24 -14.34 -6.55
CA PHE A 12 8.56 -14.77 -6.11
C PHE A 12 8.47 -15.50 -4.77
N GLN A 13 8.80 -16.78 -4.80
CA GLN A 13 8.69 -17.72 -3.68
C GLN A 13 9.81 -17.50 -2.65
N GLN A 14 9.78 -16.38 -1.94
CA GLN A 14 10.67 -16.10 -0.82
C GLN A 14 9.95 -16.31 0.53
N PRO A 15 10.68 -16.67 1.59
CA PRO A 15 10.11 -16.75 2.93
C PRO A 15 9.53 -15.40 3.36
N ALA A 16 8.27 -15.38 3.83
CA ALA A 16 7.59 -14.15 4.28
C ALA A 16 8.35 -13.37 5.36
N ILE A 17 9.21 -14.04 6.14
CA ILE A 17 10.07 -13.38 7.14
C ILE A 17 11.02 -12.34 6.52
N ASN A 18 11.47 -12.53 5.28
CA ASN A 18 12.37 -11.59 4.62
C ASN A 18 11.65 -10.28 4.36
N THR A 19 10.48 -10.33 3.72
CA THR A 19 9.65 -9.16 3.48
C THR A 19 9.23 -8.47 4.78
N LEU A 20 8.87 -9.22 5.83
CA LEU A 20 8.53 -8.61 7.13
C LEU A 20 9.72 -7.93 7.81
N ARG A 21 10.96 -8.41 7.59
CA ARG A 21 12.17 -7.72 8.06
C ARG A 21 12.44 -6.44 7.28
N GLU A 22 12.12 -6.41 5.99
CA GLU A 22 12.19 -5.17 5.20
C GLU A 22 11.17 -4.13 5.70
N VAL A 23 9.95 -4.57 6.04
CA VAL A 23 8.93 -3.71 6.68
C VAL A 23 9.42 -3.19 8.03
N GLU A 24 10.06 -4.03 8.84
CA GLU A 24 10.63 -3.60 10.13
C GLU A 24 11.70 -2.54 9.92
N ALA A 25 12.63 -2.78 8.99
CA ALA A 25 13.70 -1.83 8.66
C ALA A 25 13.12 -0.51 8.14
N PHE A 26 12.08 -0.55 7.31
CA PHE A 26 11.37 0.62 6.82
C PHE A 26 10.71 1.41 7.96
N LEU A 27 9.91 0.76 8.81
CA LEU A 27 9.25 1.42 9.94
C LEU A 27 10.25 1.96 10.97
N ASN A 28 11.41 1.31 11.11
CA ASN A 28 12.49 1.77 11.99
C ASN A 28 13.18 3.02 11.44
N ARG A 29 13.43 3.09 10.12
CA ARG A 29 14.04 4.28 9.48
C ARG A 29 13.07 5.45 9.33
N ASN A 30 11.77 5.17 9.24
CA ASN A 30 10.74 6.16 8.99
C ASN A 30 9.75 6.24 10.17
N PRO A 31 10.03 7.05 11.21
CA PRO A 31 9.28 7.04 12.47
C PRO A 31 7.85 7.59 12.37
N THR A 32 7.53 8.31 11.29
CA THR A 32 6.21 8.90 11.04
C THR A 32 5.34 8.05 10.12
N GLU A 33 5.91 7.05 9.46
CA GLU A 33 5.17 6.24 8.48
C GLU A 33 4.42 5.10 9.15
N ILE A 34 3.31 4.73 8.52
CA ILE A 34 2.41 3.66 8.95
C ILE A 34 2.31 2.66 7.80
N VAL A 35 2.33 1.37 8.14
CA VAL A 35 2.19 0.28 7.17
C VAL A 35 0.93 -0.52 7.49
N THR A 36 0.20 -0.89 6.44
CA THR A 36 -0.93 -1.84 6.54
C THR A 36 -0.61 -3.10 5.76
N ILE A 37 -0.81 -4.26 6.40
CA ILE A 37 -0.64 -5.58 5.79
C ILE A 37 -1.98 -6.30 5.83
N ILE A 38 -2.44 -6.78 4.68
CA ILE A 38 -3.68 -7.56 4.54
C ILE A 38 -3.27 -8.95 4.06
N ILE A 39 -3.60 -9.97 4.85
CA ILE A 39 -3.14 -11.35 4.65
C ILE A 39 -4.32 -12.21 4.19
N GLU A 40 -4.22 -12.72 2.96
CA GLU A 40 -4.99 -13.90 2.59
C GLU A 40 -4.34 -15.13 3.23
N ASP A 41 -5.01 -15.66 4.25
CA ASP A 41 -4.38 -16.48 5.26
C ASP A 41 -4.69 -17.98 5.09
N TYR A 42 -3.66 -18.72 4.70
CA TYR A 42 -3.67 -20.19 4.61
C TYR A 42 -2.82 -20.87 5.70
N VAL A 43 -2.41 -20.13 6.74
CA VAL A 43 -1.53 -20.64 7.80
C VAL A 43 -2.35 -21.38 8.85
N HIS A 44 -2.24 -22.71 8.85
CA HIS A 44 -2.92 -23.58 9.82
C HIS A 44 -2.14 -23.83 11.12
N THR A 45 -0.84 -23.53 11.15
CA THR A 45 -0.04 -23.69 12.37
C THR A 45 -0.49 -22.70 13.44
N PRO A 46 -0.89 -23.15 14.65
CA PRO A 46 -1.31 -22.26 15.71
C PRO A 46 -0.23 -21.23 16.05
N LYS A 47 -0.60 -19.94 16.10
CA LYS A 47 0.32 -18.83 16.37
C LYS A 47 1.43 -18.69 15.33
N GLY A 48 1.26 -19.25 14.12
CA GLY A 48 2.26 -19.19 13.06
C GLY A 48 2.55 -17.76 12.63
N LEU A 49 1.50 -16.96 12.38
CA LEU A 49 1.63 -15.56 11.99
C LEU A 49 2.15 -14.71 13.15
N THR A 50 1.57 -14.79 14.34
CA THR A 50 2.04 -14.00 15.50
C THR A 50 3.50 -14.25 15.85
N LYS A 51 3.97 -15.50 15.78
CA LYS A 51 5.41 -15.82 15.93
C LYS A 51 6.25 -15.22 14.80
N LEU A 52 5.78 -15.28 13.56
CA LEU A 52 6.47 -14.73 12.40
C LEU A 52 6.69 -13.21 12.55
N PHE A 53 5.64 -12.46 12.90
CA PHE A 53 5.71 -11.01 13.17
C PHE A 53 6.60 -10.68 14.37
N ALA A 54 6.53 -11.47 15.44
CA ALA A 54 7.41 -11.33 16.60
C ALA A 54 8.88 -11.51 16.21
N ASN A 55 9.20 -12.56 15.45
CA ASN A 55 10.55 -12.85 14.96
C ASN A 55 11.07 -11.81 13.98
N ALA A 56 10.19 -11.14 13.24
CA ALA A 56 10.53 -9.99 12.40
C ALA A 56 10.80 -8.72 13.21
N GLY A 57 10.47 -8.67 14.50
CA GLY A 57 10.61 -7.48 15.34
C GLY A 57 9.46 -6.47 15.20
N LEU A 58 8.34 -6.85 14.59
CA LEU A 58 7.23 -5.94 14.25
C LEU A 58 6.24 -5.70 15.38
N ASN A 59 6.23 -6.52 16.44
CA ASN A 59 5.28 -6.41 17.56
C ASN A 59 5.29 -5.01 18.21
N LYS A 60 6.43 -4.32 18.24
CA LYS A 60 6.56 -2.96 18.80
C LYS A 60 5.77 -1.90 18.05
N TYR A 61 5.34 -2.18 16.81
CA TYR A 61 4.55 -1.28 15.97
C TYR A 61 3.06 -1.65 15.92
N TRP A 62 2.68 -2.80 16.47
CA TRP A 62 1.38 -3.42 16.24
C TRP A 62 0.20 -2.60 16.76
N PHE A 63 -0.80 -2.33 15.91
CA PHE A 63 -2.06 -1.71 16.30
C PHE A 63 -3.03 -2.76 16.88
N PRO A 64 -3.43 -2.69 18.16
CA PRO A 64 -4.23 -3.72 18.80
C PRO A 64 -5.70 -3.64 18.39
N VAL A 65 -6.30 -4.82 18.19
CA VAL A 65 -7.74 -5.00 17.92
C VAL A 65 -8.63 -4.30 18.94
N SER A 66 -8.22 -4.24 20.22
CA SER A 66 -8.99 -3.59 21.29
C SER A 66 -9.18 -2.08 21.10
N LYS A 67 -8.34 -1.43 20.29
CA LYS A 67 -8.42 -0.01 19.95
C LYS A 67 -8.96 0.25 18.55
N MET A 68 -9.29 -0.79 17.78
CA MET A 68 -9.83 -0.62 16.44
C MET A 68 -11.28 -0.12 16.53
N PRO A 69 -11.68 0.82 15.65
CA PRO A 69 -13.04 1.35 15.64
C PRO A 69 -14.07 0.26 15.40
N LYS A 70 -15.28 0.45 15.91
CA LYS A 70 -16.38 -0.49 15.71
C LYS A 70 -17.52 0.21 14.99
N LYS A 71 -18.26 -0.54 14.15
CA LYS A 71 -19.50 -0.05 13.52
C LYS A 71 -19.34 1.27 12.75
N GLY A 72 -18.25 1.39 11.98
CA GLY A 72 -17.99 2.56 11.14
C GLY A 72 -17.52 3.80 11.87
N GLU A 73 -17.17 3.71 13.16
CA GLU A 73 -16.48 4.77 13.88
C GLU A 73 -15.17 5.18 13.19
N ASP A 74 -14.72 6.40 13.48
CA ASP A 74 -13.49 6.95 12.92
C ASP A 74 -12.25 6.23 13.47
N TRP A 75 -11.28 6.01 12.59
CA TRP A 75 -9.95 5.57 12.99
C TRP A 75 -9.21 6.69 13.71
N PRO A 76 -8.30 6.36 14.66
CA PRO A 76 -7.41 7.37 15.21
C PRO A 76 -6.64 8.04 14.07
N THR A 77 -6.31 9.31 14.27
CA THR A 77 -5.50 10.05 13.32
C THR A 77 -4.11 9.42 13.20
N LEU A 78 -3.46 9.63 12.06
CA LEU A 78 -2.10 9.13 11.83
C LEU A 78 -1.12 9.69 12.88
N ASN A 79 -1.29 10.94 13.30
CA ASN A 79 -0.49 11.54 14.36
C ASN A 79 -0.69 10.85 15.72
N GLU A 80 -1.92 10.46 16.07
CA GLU A 80 -2.18 9.69 17.29
C GLU A 80 -1.53 8.31 17.24
N MET A 81 -1.66 7.62 16.11
CA MET A 81 -1.02 6.32 15.87
C MET A 81 0.50 6.41 16.01
N VAL A 82 1.13 7.39 15.36
CA VAL A 82 2.58 7.65 15.42
C VAL A 82 3.03 7.96 16.85
N ARG A 83 2.31 8.84 17.56
CA ARG A 83 2.67 9.28 18.93
C ARG A 83 2.80 8.12 19.91
N VAL A 84 1.99 7.08 19.75
CA VAL A 84 2.03 5.89 20.60
C VAL A 84 2.71 4.69 19.91
N ASN A 85 3.41 4.92 18.80
CA ASN A 85 4.10 3.92 17.99
C ASN A 85 3.23 2.74 17.50
N HIS A 86 1.92 2.94 17.35
CA HIS A 86 1.01 1.94 16.80
C HIS A 86 0.92 2.12 15.27
N ARG A 87 2.01 1.80 14.57
CA ARG A 87 2.24 2.13 13.16
C ARG A 87 2.14 0.94 12.19
N LEU A 88 1.70 -0.21 12.68
CA LEU A 88 1.47 -1.41 11.86
C LEU A 88 0.04 -1.92 12.07
N LEU A 89 -0.77 -1.86 11.02
CA LEU A 89 -2.10 -2.48 10.96
C LEU A 89 -1.97 -3.82 10.25
N VAL A 90 -2.51 -4.90 10.84
CA VAL A 90 -2.48 -6.23 10.22
C VAL A 90 -3.88 -6.84 10.24
N PHE A 91 -4.33 -7.22 9.06
CA PHE A 91 -5.62 -7.88 8.83
C PHE A 91 -5.39 -9.30 8.29
N THR A 92 -6.28 -10.22 8.66
CA THR A 92 -6.31 -11.61 8.17
C THR A 92 -7.69 -11.97 7.62
N SER A 93 -7.74 -12.84 6.61
CA SER A 93 -8.97 -13.43 6.09
C SER A 93 -9.58 -14.53 6.97
N VAL A 94 -8.92 -14.95 8.08
CA VAL A 94 -9.43 -15.99 8.98
C VAL A 94 -10.06 -15.40 10.24
N ALA A 95 -11.37 -15.57 10.40
CA ALA A 95 -12.13 -14.95 11.49
C ALA A 95 -11.70 -15.38 12.91
N SER A 96 -11.33 -16.66 13.12
CA SER A 96 -11.00 -17.16 14.46
C SER A 96 -9.74 -16.51 15.05
N LYS A 97 -8.80 -16.10 14.20
CA LYS A 97 -7.51 -15.51 14.60
C LYS A 97 -7.63 -14.17 15.30
N GLU A 98 -8.75 -13.46 15.15
CA GLU A 98 -8.97 -12.23 15.93
C GLU A 98 -9.07 -12.52 17.42
N VAL A 99 -9.85 -13.54 17.80
CA VAL A 99 -10.02 -13.91 19.21
C VAL A 99 -8.84 -14.75 19.69
N GLU A 100 -8.32 -15.64 18.86
CA GLU A 100 -7.28 -16.61 19.25
C GLU A 100 -5.87 -15.99 19.27
N GLU A 101 -5.59 -15.07 18.34
CA GLU A 101 -4.24 -14.54 18.10
C GLU A 101 -4.17 -13.00 18.13
N GLY A 102 -5.30 -12.30 18.18
CA GLY A 102 -5.33 -10.83 18.18
C GLY A 102 -5.02 -10.19 16.83
N ILE A 103 -5.16 -10.93 15.72
CA ILE A 103 -5.01 -10.41 14.34
C ILE A 103 -6.39 -10.03 13.81
N ALA A 104 -6.57 -8.79 13.37
CA ALA A 104 -7.89 -8.27 13.01
C ALA A 104 -8.52 -9.04 11.85
N TYR A 105 -9.77 -9.47 12.00
CA TYR A 105 -10.50 -10.12 10.91
C TYR A 105 -10.92 -9.07 9.88
N GLN A 106 -10.39 -9.14 8.66
CA GLN A 106 -10.47 -8.06 7.67
C GLN A 106 -11.91 -7.59 7.41
N TRP A 107 -12.85 -8.51 7.19
CA TRP A 107 -14.24 -8.16 6.83
C TRP A 107 -15.08 -7.63 7.98
N LYS A 108 -14.51 -7.54 9.18
CA LYS A 108 -15.10 -6.79 10.29
C LYS A 108 -14.78 -5.29 10.23
N TYR A 109 -13.66 -4.93 9.60
CA TYR A 109 -13.10 -3.57 9.63
C TYR A 109 -13.02 -2.90 8.25
N LEU A 110 -13.05 -3.68 7.17
CA LEU A 110 -12.97 -3.22 5.80
C LEU A 110 -14.17 -3.71 4.98
N LEU A 111 -14.65 -2.83 4.10
CA LEU A 111 -15.40 -3.23 2.92
C LEU A 111 -14.41 -3.68 1.86
N GLU A 112 -14.78 -4.65 1.02
CA GLU A 112 -13.89 -5.18 -0.01
C GLU A 112 -14.66 -5.47 -1.30
N SER A 113 -14.15 -4.98 -2.44
CA SER A 113 -14.68 -5.36 -3.75
C SER A 113 -14.22 -6.76 -4.13
N GLU A 114 -14.96 -7.43 -5.01
CA GLU A 114 -14.62 -8.79 -5.44
C GLU A 114 -13.24 -8.84 -6.10
N ALA A 115 -12.52 -9.94 -5.86
CA ALA A 115 -11.17 -10.15 -6.40
C ALA A 115 -11.20 -10.89 -7.75
N GLY A 116 -10.10 -10.80 -8.49
CA GLY A 116 -9.93 -11.52 -9.76
C GLY A 116 -10.93 -11.11 -10.85
N ASP A 117 -11.07 -11.97 -11.86
CA ASP A 117 -11.96 -11.71 -13.00
C ASP A 117 -13.43 -11.44 -12.61
N PRO A 118 -13.99 -12.06 -11.54
CA PRO A 118 -15.32 -11.71 -11.07
C PRO A 118 -15.49 -10.25 -10.63
N GLY A 119 -14.41 -9.59 -10.21
CA GLY A 119 -14.35 -8.18 -9.81
C GLY A 119 -14.04 -7.20 -10.95
N VAL A 120 -13.33 -7.65 -11.99
CA VAL A 120 -12.98 -6.83 -13.16
C VAL A 120 -14.15 -6.79 -14.16
N LYS A 121 -15.23 -6.08 -13.81
CA LYS A 121 -16.45 -5.97 -14.63
C LYS A 121 -16.74 -4.51 -15.00
N PRO A 122 -16.66 -4.11 -16.29
CA PRO A 122 -16.92 -2.74 -16.70
C PRO A 122 -18.23 -2.17 -16.13
N GLY A 123 -18.14 -1.03 -15.44
CA GLY A 123 -19.28 -0.33 -14.85
C GLY A 123 -19.95 -1.03 -13.66
N LYS A 124 -19.34 -2.08 -13.08
CA LYS A 124 -19.82 -2.73 -11.86
C LYS A 124 -18.70 -2.98 -10.88
N CYS A 125 -18.96 -2.71 -9.60
CA CYS A 125 -18.05 -3.02 -8.50
C CYS A 125 -18.74 -3.98 -7.51
N PRO A 126 -18.77 -5.30 -7.80
CA PRO A 126 -19.37 -6.26 -6.88
C PRO A 126 -18.55 -6.33 -5.58
N ASN A 127 -19.21 -6.55 -4.44
CA ASN A 127 -18.51 -6.82 -3.18
C ASN A 127 -18.04 -8.27 -3.13
N ARG A 128 -16.95 -8.51 -2.38
CA ARG A 128 -16.51 -9.86 -2.00
C ARG A 128 -17.57 -10.50 -1.10
N LYS A 129 -17.80 -11.81 -1.25
CA LYS A 129 -18.89 -12.53 -0.56
C LYS A 129 -18.80 -12.47 0.98
N GLU A 130 -17.60 -12.53 1.51
CA GLU A 130 -17.31 -12.48 2.94
C GLU A 130 -17.44 -11.06 3.52
N SER A 131 -17.35 -10.05 2.65
CA SER A 131 -17.52 -8.65 3.01
C SER A 131 -18.99 -8.25 3.10
N GLN A 132 -19.27 -7.21 3.89
CA GLN A 132 -20.57 -6.54 3.85
C GLN A 132 -20.76 -5.83 2.49
N PRO A 133 -22.00 -5.47 2.10
CA PRO A 133 -22.24 -4.65 0.92
C PRO A 133 -21.40 -3.37 0.94
N LEU A 134 -20.89 -2.91 -0.21
CA LEU A 134 -19.99 -1.75 -0.28
C LEU A 134 -20.61 -0.45 0.22
N ASN A 135 -21.95 -0.33 0.21
CA ASN A 135 -22.64 0.84 0.75
C ASN A 135 -22.94 0.74 2.27
N SER A 136 -22.51 -0.34 2.92
CA SER A 136 -22.67 -0.53 4.36
C SER A 136 -21.92 0.55 5.15
N LYS A 137 -22.53 1.02 6.23
CA LYS A 137 -21.90 1.96 7.18
C LYS A 137 -21.23 1.25 8.37
N SER A 138 -21.09 -0.08 8.30
CA SER A 138 -20.45 -0.87 9.36
C SER A 138 -18.94 -0.71 9.43
N ALA A 139 -18.31 -0.20 8.37
CA ALA A 139 -16.87 0.00 8.24
C ALA A 139 -16.56 1.34 7.56
N SER A 140 -15.44 1.93 7.93
CA SER A 140 -14.92 3.21 7.42
C SER A 140 -13.64 3.05 6.59
N LEU A 141 -13.23 1.80 6.33
CA LEU A 141 -12.17 1.45 5.37
C LEU A 141 -12.73 0.66 4.20
N PHE A 142 -12.18 0.91 3.01
CA PHE A 142 -12.53 0.20 1.78
C PHE A 142 -11.28 -0.26 1.05
N LEU A 143 -11.15 -1.57 0.82
CA LEU A 143 -10.17 -2.19 -0.06
C LEU A 143 -10.82 -2.47 -1.42
N MET A 144 -10.29 -1.86 -2.47
CA MET A 144 -10.71 -2.12 -3.84
C MET A 144 -9.70 -3.05 -4.52
N ASN A 145 -10.16 -4.23 -4.90
CA ASN A 145 -9.46 -5.16 -5.77
C ASN A 145 -9.72 -4.80 -7.24
N TYR A 146 -8.65 -4.67 -8.03
CA TYR A 146 -8.71 -4.53 -9.47
C TYR A 146 -7.54 -5.25 -10.14
N PHE A 147 -7.68 -6.56 -10.26
CA PHE A 147 -6.70 -7.42 -10.91
C PHE A 147 -7.36 -8.66 -11.50
N SER A 148 -6.81 -9.19 -12.58
CA SER A 148 -7.24 -10.47 -13.16
C SER A 148 -6.84 -11.65 -12.28
N THR A 149 -7.61 -12.74 -12.34
CA THR A 149 -7.32 -13.96 -11.55
C THR A 149 -5.93 -14.51 -11.85
N PHE A 150 -5.56 -14.47 -13.13
CA PHE A 150 -4.22 -14.82 -13.59
C PHE A 150 -3.45 -13.52 -13.85
N PRO A 151 -2.33 -13.28 -13.15
CA PRO A 151 -1.55 -12.07 -13.32
C PRO A 151 -0.89 -12.07 -14.71
N ASP A 152 -1.22 -11.06 -15.52
CA ASP A 152 -0.64 -10.83 -16.85
C ASP A 152 0.20 -9.55 -16.82
N GLU A 153 1.52 -9.72 -16.78
CA GLU A 153 2.49 -8.63 -16.66
C GLU A 153 2.50 -7.73 -17.90
N ASP A 154 2.25 -8.30 -19.09
CA ASP A 154 2.27 -7.58 -20.37
C ASP A 154 1.06 -6.66 -20.50
N GLN A 155 -0.04 -6.95 -19.80
CA GLN A 155 -1.24 -6.10 -19.76
C GLN A 155 -1.21 -5.06 -18.65
N ALA A 156 -0.24 -5.09 -17.73
CA ALA A 156 -0.22 -4.22 -16.54
C ALA A 156 -0.36 -2.72 -16.90
N CYS A 157 0.45 -2.23 -17.84
CA CYS A 157 0.41 -0.82 -18.27
C CYS A 157 -0.95 -0.42 -18.84
N LYS A 158 -1.62 -1.31 -19.59
CA LYS A 158 -2.94 -1.05 -20.15
C LYS A 158 -4.01 -1.00 -19.07
N VAL A 159 -3.95 -1.92 -18.10
CA VAL A 159 -4.92 -2.02 -17.01
C VAL A 159 -4.77 -0.84 -16.05
N HIS A 160 -3.54 -0.42 -15.73
CA HIS A 160 -3.23 0.71 -14.84
C HIS A 160 -3.31 2.08 -15.52
N SER A 161 -4.23 2.25 -16.46
CA SER A 161 -4.48 3.53 -17.14
C SER A 161 -5.94 3.95 -16.91
N THR A 162 -6.62 4.46 -17.95
CA THR A 162 -8.04 4.82 -17.89
C THR A 162 -8.94 3.72 -17.30
N PRO A 163 -8.76 2.40 -17.56
CA PRO A 163 -9.63 1.38 -17.00
C PRO A 163 -9.63 1.31 -15.46
N LEU A 164 -8.47 1.52 -14.82
CA LEU A 164 -8.37 1.56 -13.36
C LEU A 164 -9.07 2.81 -12.80
N ALA A 165 -8.81 3.98 -13.38
CA ALA A 165 -9.47 5.23 -13.00
C ALA A 165 -11.01 5.14 -13.11
N ASP A 166 -11.51 4.58 -14.22
CA ASP A 166 -12.96 4.35 -14.43
C ASP A 166 -13.55 3.39 -13.38
N MET A 167 -12.79 2.35 -13.01
CA MET A 167 -13.22 1.41 -11.97
C MET A 167 -13.23 2.07 -10.59
N ILE A 168 -12.25 2.92 -10.27
CA ILE A 168 -12.22 3.66 -8.99
C ILE A 168 -13.49 4.50 -8.84
N LEU A 169 -13.89 5.23 -9.89
CA LEU A 169 -15.12 6.02 -9.89
C LEU A 169 -16.38 5.14 -9.79
N THR A 170 -16.37 4.00 -10.47
CA THR A 170 -17.46 3.01 -10.39
C THR A 170 -17.61 2.48 -8.95
N CYS A 171 -16.52 2.04 -8.34
CA CYS A 171 -16.49 1.54 -6.97
C CYS A 171 -16.84 2.62 -5.95
N ASN A 172 -16.40 3.87 -6.15
CA ASN A 172 -16.78 4.99 -5.31
C ASN A 172 -18.31 5.18 -5.27
N LYS A 173 -18.97 5.11 -6.43
CA LYS A 173 -20.43 5.21 -6.53
C LYS A 173 -21.14 4.04 -5.84
N GLU A 174 -20.72 2.80 -6.12
CA GLU A 174 -21.30 1.60 -5.51
C GLU A 174 -21.08 1.55 -3.99
N ALA A 175 -19.99 2.12 -3.49
CA ALA A 175 -19.69 2.27 -2.07
C ALA A 175 -20.41 3.45 -1.39
N GLY A 176 -21.38 4.08 -2.06
CA GLY A 176 -22.13 5.21 -1.51
C GLY A 176 -21.28 6.46 -1.31
N ASN A 177 -20.49 6.79 -2.32
CA ASN A 177 -19.54 7.92 -2.40
C ASN A 177 -18.32 7.79 -1.47
N MET A 178 -18.00 6.57 -1.04
CA MET A 178 -16.77 6.30 -0.28
C MET A 178 -15.64 5.97 -1.24
N MET A 179 -14.60 6.81 -1.27
CA MET A 179 -13.37 6.50 -2.01
C MET A 179 -12.60 5.36 -1.32
N PRO A 180 -11.94 4.47 -2.08
CA PRO A 180 -11.13 3.41 -1.51
C PRO A 180 -9.99 3.97 -0.64
N ASN A 181 -9.64 3.22 0.41
CA ASN A 181 -8.45 3.46 1.22
C ASN A 181 -7.24 2.72 0.66
N PHE A 182 -7.50 1.57 0.04
CA PHE A 182 -6.49 0.64 -0.43
C PHE A 182 -6.86 0.17 -1.82
N LEU A 183 -5.87 0.13 -2.72
CA LEU A 183 -5.99 -0.47 -4.04
C LEU A 183 -5.11 -1.73 -4.08
N ALA A 184 -5.70 -2.85 -4.46
CA ALA A 184 -4.97 -4.07 -4.79
C ALA A 184 -4.97 -4.24 -6.31
N VAL A 185 -3.77 -4.26 -6.90
CA VAL A 185 -3.52 -4.44 -8.33
C VAL A 185 -2.31 -5.34 -8.51
N ASN A 186 -2.22 -6.05 -9.65
CA ASN A 186 -1.03 -6.84 -9.98
C ASN A 186 0.05 -5.92 -10.57
N PHE A 187 1.34 -6.13 -10.25
CA PHE A 187 2.45 -5.37 -10.85
C PHE A 187 2.35 -3.84 -10.71
N TYR A 188 2.01 -3.33 -9.52
CA TYR A 188 1.74 -1.90 -9.28
C TYR A 188 2.84 -0.93 -9.77
N LEU A 189 4.09 -1.37 -9.88
CA LEU A 189 5.21 -0.58 -10.42
C LEU A 189 5.19 -0.42 -11.94
N ARG A 190 4.42 -1.24 -12.67
CA ARG A 190 4.31 -1.20 -14.13
C ARG A 190 3.14 -0.34 -14.55
N SER A 191 3.43 0.91 -14.92
CA SER A 191 2.45 1.91 -15.30
C SER A 191 2.99 2.78 -16.45
N GLU A 192 2.11 3.30 -17.29
CA GLU A 192 2.41 4.40 -18.23
C GLU A 192 1.73 5.68 -17.75
N GLY A 193 2.40 6.84 -17.91
CA GLY A 193 1.80 8.14 -17.62
C GLY A 193 1.29 8.33 -16.18
N GLY A 194 2.07 7.88 -15.19
CA GLY A 194 1.76 8.00 -13.74
C GLY A 194 0.96 6.82 -13.16
N GLY A 195 0.01 6.29 -13.94
CA GLY A 195 -0.80 5.09 -13.65
C GLY A 195 -1.28 4.97 -12.22
N VAL A 196 -0.98 3.84 -11.55
CA VAL A 196 -1.48 3.53 -10.19
C VAL A 196 -1.15 4.65 -9.17
N PHE A 197 -0.01 5.33 -9.31
CA PHE A 197 0.39 6.38 -8.37
C PHE A 197 -0.41 7.68 -8.57
N ASP A 198 -0.76 8.02 -9.80
CA ASP A 198 -1.64 9.17 -10.08
C ASP A 198 -3.07 8.90 -9.59
N ASP A 199 -3.55 7.66 -9.77
CA ASP A 199 -4.83 7.22 -9.21
C ASP A 199 -4.86 7.32 -7.68
N LEU A 200 -3.76 6.91 -7.01
CA LEU A 200 -3.60 7.06 -5.56
C LEU A 200 -3.56 8.52 -5.12
N ASP A 201 -2.84 9.39 -5.83
CA ASP A 201 -2.83 10.83 -5.54
C ASP A 201 -4.23 11.44 -5.70
N SER A 202 -4.97 11.02 -6.73
CA SER A 202 -6.34 11.48 -6.95
C SER A 202 -7.30 11.02 -5.85
N ILE A 203 -7.27 9.73 -5.48
CA ILE A 203 -8.04 9.19 -4.36
C ILE A 203 -7.73 9.97 -3.08
N ASN A 204 -6.46 10.19 -2.78
CA ASN A 204 -6.05 10.91 -1.57
C ASN A 204 -6.47 12.38 -1.61
N GLY A 205 -6.33 13.07 -2.74
CA GLY A 205 -6.82 14.44 -2.90
C GLY A 205 -8.32 14.55 -2.65
N GLN A 206 -9.10 13.62 -3.20
CA GLN A 206 -10.56 13.59 -3.05
C GLN A 206 -10.95 13.35 -1.59
N ARG A 207 -10.26 12.43 -0.90
CA ARG A 207 -10.54 12.11 0.51
C ARG A 207 -10.07 13.18 1.49
N LEU A 208 -8.93 13.81 1.25
CA LEU A 208 -8.34 14.78 2.15
C LEU A 208 -8.99 16.16 2.01
N CYS A 209 -9.28 16.58 0.78
CA CYS A 209 -9.71 17.96 0.52
C CYS A 209 -10.73 18.10 -0.62
N GLY A 210 -11.23 17.01 -1.22
CA GLY A 210 -12.19 17.06 -2.33
C GLY A 210 -11.60 17.50 -3.67
N CYS A 211 -10.28 17.42 -3.83
CA CYS A 211 -9.58 17.83 -5.05
C CYS A 211 -9.06 16.63 -5.84
N ASN A 212 -8.81 16.82 -7.14
CA ASN A 212 -8.34 15.73 -8.01
C ASN A 212 -6.89 15.30 -7.77
N THR A 213 -6.15 15.99 -6.90
CA THR A 213 -4.75 15.74 -6.54
C THR A 213 -4.46 16.34 -5.17
N ILE A 214 -3.53 15.75 -4.40
CA ILE A 214 -3.11 16.30 -3.10
C ILE A 214 -2.48 17.68 -3.28
N ALA A 215 -1.77 17.92 -4.39
CA ALA A 215 -1.10 19.19 -4.66
C ALA A 215 -2.08 20.38 -4.78
N ALA A 216 -3.37 20.10 -5.00
CA ALA A 216 -4.41 21.11 -5.11
C ALA A 216 -5.02 21.47 -3.75
N CYS A 217 -4.77 20.65 -2.72
CA CYS A 217 -5.30 20.87 -1.39
C CYS A 217 -4.73 22.15 -0.77
N GLN A 218 -5.60 22.91 -0.11
CA GLN A 218 -5.24 24.13 0.61
C GLN A 218 -5.46 23.93 2.11
N PRO A 219 -4.42 24.04 2.95
CA PRO A 219 -4.57 23.90 4.40
C PRO A 219 -5.58 24.90 4.97
N GLY A 220 -6.57 24.39 5.71
CA GLY A 220 -7.61 25.21 6.35
C GLY A 220 -8.73 25.69 5.43
N ALA A 221 -8.68 25.39 4.13
CA ALA A 221 -9.77 25.71 3.20
C ALA A 221 -10.93 24.70 3.32
N PRO A 222 -12.17 25.09 2.96
CA PRO A 222 -13.29 24.17 2.89
C PRO A 222 -13.07 23.05 1.85
N LEU A 223 -13.69 21.88 2.09
CA LEU A 223 -13.67 20.75 1.16
C LEU A 223 -14.12 21.20 -0.25
N GLY A 224 -13.35 20.81 -1.28
CA GLY A 224 -13.57 21.18 -2.68
C GLY A 224 -12.93 22.51 -3.11
N SER A 225 -12.29 23.25 -2.20
CA SER A 225 -11.61 24.51 -2.51
C SER A 225 -10.20 24.28 -3.04
N CYS A 226 -10.10 23.94 -4.32
CA CYS A 226 -8.85 23.50 -4.95
C CYS A 226 -8.02 24.66 -5.52
N LYS A 227 -6.70 24.60 -5.32
CA LYS A 227 -5.76 25.49 -6.03
C LYS A 227 -5.80 25.20 -7.52
N ASN A 228 -5.78 26.24 -8.34
CA ASN A 228 -5.55 26.06 -9.77
C ASN A 228 -4.08 25.66 -9.98
N ILE A 229 -3.86 24.38 -10.27
CA ILE A 229 -2.57 23.87 -10.69
C ILE A 229 -2.66 23.61 -12.19
N SER A 230 -1.74 24.18 -12.97
CA SER A 230 -1.53 23.70 -14.32
C SER A 230 -0.99 22.28 -14.22
N ILE A 231 -1.84 21.29 -14.51
CA ILE A 231 -1.42 19.90 -14.66
C ILE A 231 -0.49 19.90 -15.87
N HIS A 232 0.82 19.85 -15.65
CA HIS A 232 1.78 19.60 -16.71
C HIS A 232 1.52 18.18 -17.20
N THR A 233 0.82 18.05 -18.33
CA THR A 233 0.78 16.82 -19.10
C THR A 233 2.24 16.49 -19.45
N PRO A 234 2.78 15.31 -19.05
CA PRO A 234 4.09 14.91 -19.55
C PRO A 234 4.00 14.87 -21.07
N SER A 235 4.87 15.64 -21.75
CA SER A 235 5.13 15.38 -23.17
C SER A 235 5.60 13.93 -23.30
N PRO A 236 5.33 13.25 -24.43
CA PRO A 236 5.85 11.90 -24.66
C PRO A 236 7.37 12.00 -24.74
N ALA A 237 8.04 11.76 -23.61
CA ALA A 237 9.47 11.53 -23.59
C ALA A 237 9.68 10.13 -24.18
N ILE A 238 10.30 10.08 -25.35
CA ILE A 238 10.85 8.85 -25.92
C ILE A 238 12.06 8.50 -25.06
N ASP A 239 11.85 7.72 -24.00
CA ASP A 239 12.93 7.03 -23.30
C ASP A 239 12.73 5.52 -23.44
N ASN A 240 13.43 4.97 -24.44
CA ASN A 240 13.67 3.55 -24.59
C ASN A 240 14.62 3.07 -23.47
N LEU A 241 14.15 2.89 -22.23
CA LEU A 241 14.68 1.91 -21.27
C LEU A 241 13.88 1.95 -19.97
N GLY A 242 13.18 0.87 -19.62
CA GLY A 242 12.46 0.84 -18.34
C GLY A 242 11.75 -0.46 -18.00
N SER A 243 12.29 -1.63 -18.37
CA SER A 243 11.87 -2.87 -17.73
C SER A 243 12.55 -2.96 -16.37
N PHE A 244 11.83 -2.60 -15.30
CA PHE A 244 12.26 -2.91 -13.95
C PHE A 244 11.74 -4.30 -13.60
N SER A 245 12.65 -5.27 -13.61
CA SER A 245 12.45 -6.63 -13.08
C SER A 245 13.35 -6.75 -11.86
N GLY A 246 12.85 -6.36 -10.69
CA GLY A 246 13.58 -6.48 -9.42
C GLY A 246 12.62 -6.46 -8.24
N PRO A 247 12.91 -7.20 -7.16
CA PRO A 247 12.14 -7.13 -5.93
C PRO A 247 12.19 -5.70 -5.35
N VAL A 248 11.12 -5.31 -4.64
CA VAL A 248 10.99 -4.02 -3.96
C VAL A 248 12.12 -3.84 -2.95
N GLU A 249 13.21 -3.17 -3.33
CA GLU A 249 14.21 -2.70 -2.38
C GLU A 249 13.65 -1.47 -1.66
N PHE A 250 13.29 -1.62 -0.39
CA PHE A 250 12.92 -0.51 0.51
C PHE A 250 14.09 0.43 0.86
N SER A 251 15.19 0.40 0.10
CA SER A 251 16.29 1.38 0.17
C SER A 251 16.07 2.45 -0.89
N GLY A 252 15.32 3.50 -0.54
CA GLY A 252 15.28 4.72 -1.32
C GLY A 252 16.68 5.30 -1.50
N SER A 253 17.16 5.34 -2.74
CA SER A 253 18.24 6.26 -3.11
C SER A 253 17.66 7.66 -3.13
N THR A 254 18.16 8.52 -2.25
CA THR A 254 17.78 9.93 -2.21
C THR A 254 18.25 10.63 -3.48
N SER A 255 17.32 11.21 -4.23
CA SER A 255 17.65 12.24 -5.21
C SER A 255 18.39 13.38 -4.50
N THR A 256 19.64 13.59 -4.90
CA THR A 256 20.49 14.68 -4.40
C THR A 256 19.86 16.03 -4.68
N ILE A 257 19.34 16.69 -3.64
CA ILE A 257 19.05 18.12 -3.67
C ILE A 257 20.39 18.87 -3.60
N TYR A 258 20.67 19.63 -4.66
CA TYR A 258 21.82 20.51 -4.79
C TYR A 258 21.76 21.62 -3.73
N HIS A 259 22.71 21.64 -2.79
CA HIS A 259 23.04 22.83 -1.99
C HIS A 259 24.43 23.30 -2.41
N PRO A 260 24.59 24.53 -2.95
CA PRO A 260 25.90 25.08 -3.19
C PRO A 260 26.42 25.64 -1.87
N ASN A 261 27.40 24.96 -1.28
CA ASN A 261 28.61 25.63 -0.78
C ASN A 261 29.67 24.61 -0.34
N HIS A 262 30.78 24.70 -1.05
CA HIS A 262 32.11 24.16 -0.82
C HIS A 262 32.48 23.77 0.61
N LEU A 263 33.06 22.57 0.77
CA LEU A 263 34.48 22.40 1.15
C LEU A 263 34.89 20.94 0.89
N ILE A 264 35.80 20.78 -0.07
CA ILE A 264 36.41 19.52 -0.48
C ILE A 264 37.55 19.20 0.48
N PHE A 265 37.55 17.99 1.06
CA PHE A 265 38.79 17.27 1.33
C PHE A 265 38.58 15.81 0.96
N ALA A 266 39.08 15.44 -0.22
CA ALA A 266 39.26 14.06 -0.65
C ALA A 266 40.59 13.55 -0.09
N LEU A 267 40.57 12.36 0.52
CA LEU A 267 41.76 11.54 0.70
C LEU A 267 41.38 10.09 0.37
N PHE A 268 41.78 9.70 -0.84
CA PHE A 268 41.79 8.33 -1.32
C PHE A 268 42.98 7.58 -0.74
N LEU A 269 42.77 6.34 -0.27
CA LEU A 269 43.75 5.26 -0.41
C LEU A 269 43.02 3.93 -0.71
N PHE A 270 43.31 3.40 -1.90
CA PHE A 270 43.01 2.06 -2.44
C PHE A 270 43.95 0.99 -1.81
N PRO A 271 43.97 -0.29 -2.27
CA PRO A 271 43.15 -1.46 -1.91
C PRO A 271 44.04 -2.60 -1.34
N TRP A 272 43.54 -3.83 -1.18
CA TRP A 272 44.22 -5.15 -1.40
C TRP A 272 43.22 -6.28 -1.01
N ILE A 273 42.67 -7.04 -1.96
CA ILE A 273 43.17 -8.28 -2.60
C ILE A 273 42.94 -9.57 -1.77
N SER A 274 42.06 -10.44 -2.30
CA SER A 274 42.04 -11.92 -2.23
C SER A 274 41.82 -12.59 -0.85
N SER A 275 41.22 -13.78 -0.65
CA SER A 275 40.93 -14.93 -1.49
C SER A 275 39.78 -15.75 -0.87
N SER A 276 39.16 -16.56 -1.72
CA SER A 276 38.33 -17.75 -1.50
C SER A 276 38.57 -18.55 -0.22
N PHE A 277 37.52 -19.15 0.37
CA PHE A 277 37.45 -20.60 0.65
C PHE A 277 36.02 -21.05 0.98
N LEU A 278 35.62 -22.12 0.30
CA LEU A 278 34.45 -22.97 0.55
C LEU A 278 34.55 -23.69 1.91
N TRP A 279 33.44 -23.94 2.61
CA TRP A 279 32.90 -25.29 2.82
C TRP A 279 31.51 -25.29 3.49
N ASN A 280 30.65 -26.18 2.99
CA ASN A 280 29.36 -26.65 3.53
C ASN A 280 29.32 -26.96 5.04
N ARG A 281 28.18 -26.66 5.67
CA ARG A 281 27.22 -27.68 6.16
C ARG A 281 25.89 -27.04 6.49
#